data_AF-A0A6I5YUW8-F1
#
_entry.id   AF-A0A6I5YUW8-F1
#
_cell.length_a   1.000
_cell.length_b   1.000
_cell.length_c   1.000
_cell.angle_alpha   90.00
_cell.angle_beta   90.00
_cell.angle_gamma   90.00
#
_symmetry.space_group_name_H-M   'P 1'
#
loop_
_entity.id
_entity.type
_entity.pdbx_description
1 polymer ?
#
loop_
_entity_poly.entity_id
_entity_poly.type
_entity_poly.pdbx_seq_one_letter_code
_entity_poly.pdbx_strand_id
1 'polypeptide(L)'
;MSLRPSSGDAIAAMMQILAPDLVTGRDVRVLAASRLTAAQLRDSDILYVGLLSGLGPLRKPLFGNSRFAVGDSYDEMVDRATHKRYSADPPRGSDVARRDYAYVAALPGPNGNHILIAAGTRDAALLQAIDILSEPAELATLDAVSRSGYFEALYAVDGVGADRFQSRFLAASPRATTGIWEAMTNLPGAITSPQ
;
A
#
# COMPACT_ATOMS: atom_id res chain seq x y z
N MET A 1 26.51 2.94 -13.70
CA MET A 1 26.69 2.13 -12.49
C MET A 1 25.46 2.34 -11.63
N SER A 2 24.43 1.49 -11.78
CA SER A 2 23.17 1.63 -11.05
C SER A 2 23.36 1.16 -9.61
N LEU A 3 23.45 2.11 -8.68
CA LEU A 3 23.26 1.85 -7.26
C LEU A 3 21.78 1.52 -7.07
N ARG A 4 21.49 0.28 -6.67
CA ARG A 4 20.18 -0.06 -6.13
C ARG A 4 19.97 0.78 -4.87
N PRO A 5 18.88 1.54 -4.72
CA PRO A 5 18.63 2.33 -3.52
C PRO A 5 18.62 1.40 -2.30
N SER A 6 19.25 1.86 -1.21
CA SER A 6 19.27 1.11 0.03
C SER A 6 17.90 1.22 0.72
N SER A 7 17.54 0.27 1.58
CA SER A 7 16.28 0.33 2.35
C SER A 7 16.13 1.62 3.18
N GLY A 8 17.23 2.34 3.46
CA GLY A 8 17.21 3.64 4.13
C GLY A 8 16.75 4.79 3.24
N ASP A 9 17.12 4.77 1.95
CA ASP A 9 16.72 5.79 0.97
C ASP A 9 15.22 5.69 0.67
N ALA A 10 14.71 4.45 0.62
CA ALA A 10 13.28 4.13 0.51
C ALA A 10 12.46 4.78 1.63
N ILE A 11 12.88 4.58 2.88
CA ILE A 11 12.18 5.12 4.06
C ILE A 11 12.22 6.65 4.06
N ALA A 12 13.35 7.27 3.71
CA ALA A 12 13.48 8.72 3.65
C ALA A 12 12.54 9.36 2.60
N ALA A 13 12.44 8.75 1.41
CA ALA A 13 11.53 9.18 0.36
C ALA A 13 10.05 8.98 0.75
N MET A 14 9.73 7.86 1.41
CA MET A 14 8.39 7.56 1.94
C MET A 14 7.96 8.51 3.06
N MET A 15 8.90 8.97 3.89
CA MET A 15 8.63 9.94 4.96
C MET A 15 8.37 11.36 4.42
N GLN A 16 8.93 11.73 3.27
CA GLN A 16 8.62 13.01 2.61
C GLN A 16 7.15 13.09 2.17
N ILE A 17 6.54 11.95 1.81
CA ILE A 17 5.12 11.85 1.49
C ILE A 17 4.26 11.85 2.76
N LEU A 18 4.71 11.15 3.81
CA LEU A 18 3.90 10.98 5.02
C LEU A 18 3.89 12.23 5.91
N ALA A 19 5.02 12.90 6.08
CA ALA A 19 5.06 14.33 6.39
C ALA A 19 6.50 14.90 6.31
N PRO A 20 6.71 16.02 5.61
CA PRO A 20 8.02 16.64 5.42
C PRO A 20 8.70 17.10 6.72
N ASP A 21 7.95 17.27 7.82
CA ASP A 21 8.44 17.77 9.11
C ASP A 21 8.95 16.66 10.07
N LEU A 22 8.86 15.38 9.69
CA LEU A 22 9.01 14.23 10.60
C LEU A 22 10.43 13.65 10.70
N VAL A 23 11.43 14.30 10.12
CA VAL A 23 12.73 13.68 9.81
C VAL A 23 13.64 13.43 11.02
N THR A 24 13.29 13.88 12.24
CA THR A 24 14.17 13.69 13.43
C THR A 24 13.44 13.17 14.67
N GLY A 25 13.92 12.05 15.23
CA GLY A 25 13.65 11.64 16.61
C GLY A 25 12.49 10.67 16.87
N ARG A 26 11.99 9.95 15.86
CA ARG A 26 10.88 9.00 16.04
C ARG A 26 11.32 7.57 16.38
N ASP A 27 10.54 6.96 17.27
CA ASP A 27 10.61 5.52 17.59
C ASP A 27 10.06 4.68 16.42
N VAL A 28 10.95 4.02 15.68
CA VAL A 28 10.56 3.04 14.65
C VAL A 28 10.43 1.65 15.29
N ARG A 29 9.26 1.03 15.13
CA ARG A 29 8.99 -0.34 15.61
C ARG A 29 8.56 -1.23 14.46
N VAL A 30 9.28 -2.33 14.28
CA VAL A 30 8.91 -3.36 13.29
C VAL A 30 8.10 -4.44 14.00
N LEU A 31 6.90 -4.70 13.52
CA LEU A 31 6.04 -5.77 13.99
C LEU A 31 5.34 -6.48 12.83
N ALA A 32 5.00 -7.75 13.03
CA ALA A 32 4.15 -8.47 12.09
C ALA A 32 2.76 -7.82 12.02
N ALA A 33 2.20 -7.66 10.82
CA ALA A 33 0.89 -7.03 10.62
C ALA A 33 -0.25 -7.72 11.41
N SER A 34 -0.13 -9.03 11.66
CA SER A 34 -1.07 -9.78 12.50
C SER A 34 -1.06 -9.38 13.97
N ARG A 35 0.00 -8.71 14.44
CA ARG A 35 0.13 -8.18 15.80
C ARG A 35 -0.27 -6.71 15.93
N LEU A 36 -0.74 -6.10 14.84
CA LEU A 36 -1.18 -4.72 14.85
C LEU A 36 -2.42 -4.57 15.74
N THR A 37 -2.30 -3.77 16.79
CA THR A 37 -3.42 -3.50 17.71
C THR A 37 -4.28 -2.34 17.21
N ALA A 38 -5.53 -2.25 17.69
CA ALA A 38 -6.42 -1.16 17.34
C ALA A 38 -5.90 0.22 17.80
N ALA A 39 -5.19 0.28 18.94
CA ALA A 39 -4.56 1.51 19.41
C ALA A 39 -3.42 1.95 18.46
N GLN A 40 -2.53 1.03 18.07
CA GLN A 40 -1.47 1.34 17.11
C GLN A 40 -2.02 1.74 15.74
N LEU A 41 -3.08 1.07 15.26
CA LEU A 41 -3.75 1.45 14.02
C LEU A 41 -4.33 2.86 14.06
N ARG A 42 -4.78 3.29 15.24
CA ARG A 42 -5.40 4.57 15.48
C ARG A 42 -4.39 5.70 15.68
N ASP A 43 -3.32 5.45 16.42
CA ASP A 43 -2.49 6.52 16.97
C ASP A 43 -1.08 6.55 16.37
N SER A 44 -0.66 5.51 15.64
CA SER A 44 0.67 5.44 15.02
C SER A 44 0.63 5.67 13.53
N ASP A 45 1.64 6.35 12.98
CA ASP A 45 1.91 6.28 11.55
C ASP A 45 2.40 4.87 11.19
N ILE A 46 1.89 4.33 10.09
CA ILE A 46 2.10 2.93 9.71
C ILE A 46 2.68 2.85 8.32
N LEU A 47 3.78 2.12 8.19
CA LEU A 47 4.25 1.59 6.94
C LEU A 47 4.02 0.07 6.90
N TYR A 48 3.09 -0.35 6.05
CA TYR A 48 2.93 -1.77 5.71
C TYR A 48 3.80 -2.15 4.52
N VAL A 49 4.61 -3.20 4.69
CA VAL A 49 5.39 -3.83 3.62
C VAL A 49 5.09 -5.32 3.65
N GLY A 50 4.45 -5.84 2.62
CA GLY A 50 4.11 -7.27 2.57
C GLY A 50 3.18 -7.66 1.44
N LEU A 51 2.78 -8.93 1.43
CA LEU A 51 1.84 -9.43 0.42
C LEU A 51 0.42 -8.97 0.71
N LEU A 52 -0.42 -8.81 -0.31
CA LEU A 52 -1.85 -8.50 -0.14
C LEU A 52 -2.56 -9.49 0.82
N SER A 53 -2.12 -10.76 0.80
CA SER A 53 -2.60 -11.81 1.71
C SER A 53 -2.26 -11.59 3.19
N GLY A 54 -1.22 -10.80 3.47
CA GLY A 54 -0.71 -10.51 4.81
C GLY A 54 -1.24 -9.20 5.42
N LEU A 55 -2.21 -8.53 4.81
CA LEU A 55 -2.71 -7.22 5.28
C LEU A 55 -3.35 -7.27 6.67
N GLY A 56 -3.91 -8.43 7.05
CA GLY A 56 -4.55 -8.61 8.35
C GLY A 56 -5.59 -7.52 8.65
N PRO A 57 -5.51 -6.81 9.79
CA PRO A 57 -6.45 -5.75 10.17
C PRO A 57 -6.53 -4.58 9.17
N LEU A 58 -5.48 -4.34 8.38
CA LEU A 58 -5.44 -3.24 7.41
C LEU A 58 -6.30 -3.49 6.17
N ARG A 59 -6.70 -4.74 5.90
CA ARG A 59 -7.42 -5.10 4.68
C ARG A 59 -8.72 -4.32 4.51
N LYS A 60 -9.55 -4.31 5.55
CA LYS A 60 -10.88 -3.68 5.52
C LYS A 60 -10.78 -2.16 5.29
N PRO A 61 -9.99 -1.38 6.05
CA PRO A 61 -9.86 0.05 5.80
C PRO A 61 -9.16 0.34 4.47
N LEU A 62 -8.13 -0.41 4.08
CA LEU A 62 -7.41 -0.18 2.82
C LEU A 62 -8.33 -0.21 1.60
N PHE A 63 -9.24 -1.19 1.54
CA PHE A 63 -10.20 -1.34 0.43
C PHE A 63 -11.56 -0.69 0.69
N GLY A 64 -11.75 -0.09 1.87
CA GLY A 64 -12.89 0.75 2.21
C GLY A 64 -12.80 2.06 1.41
N ASN A 65 -13.87 2.38 0.68
CA ASN A 65 -13.94 3.56 -0.19
C ASN A 65 -12.74 3.70 -1.17
N SER A 66 -12.22 2.55 -1.61
CA SER A 66 -11.12 2.41 -2.59
C SER A 66 -11.68 2.22 -4.00
N ARG A 67 -10.98 2.76 -5.00
CA ARG A 67 -11.14 2.38 -6.41
C ARG A 67 -10.78 0.92 -6.62
N PHE A 68 -9.80 0.41 -5.89
CA PHE A 68 -9.34 -0.96 -6.02
C PHE A 68 -10.00 -1.89 -4.98
N ALA A 69 -10.00 -3.17 -5.28
CA ALA A 69 -10.42 -4.21 -4.34
C ALA A 69 -9.62 -5.48 -4.60
N VAL A 70 -9.45 -6.30 -3.57
CA VAL A 70 -9.06 -7.69 -3.77
C VAL A 70 -10.23 -8.44 -4.41
N GLY A 71 -9.95 -9.29 -5.39
CA GLY A 71 -10.93 -10.17 -6.02
C GLY A 71 -11.29 -11.38 -5.14
N ASP A 72 -11.49 -12.54 -5.77
CA ASP A 72 -11.88 -13.77 -5.05
C ASP A 72 -10.69 -14.37 -4.28
N SER A 73 -9.46 -13.97 -4.64
CA SER A 73 -8.22 -14.31 -3.95
C SER A 73 -7.29 -13.09 -3.85
N TYR A 74 -6.24 -13.21 -3.03
CA TYR A 74 -5.20 -12.18 -2.91
C TYR A 74 -4.27 -12.07 -4.11
N ASP A 75 -4.43 -12.95 -5.10
CA ASP A 75 -3.75 -12.88 -6.39
C ASP A 75 -4.53 -12.04 -7.41
N GLU A 76 -5.67 -11.45 -7.01
CA GLU A 76 -6.53 -10.67 -7.90
C GLU A 76 -6.77 -9.25 -7.37
N MET A 77 -6.63 -8.29 -8.27
CA MET A 77 -7.01 -6.89 -8.05
C MET A 77 -8.12 -6.50 -9.02
N VAL A 78 -9.15 -5.84 -8.51
CA VAL A 78 -10.30 -5.36 -9.28
C VAL A 78 -10.29 -3.84 -9.24
N ASP A 79 -10.28 -3.21 -10.41
CA ASP A 79 -10.55 -1.78 -10.54
C ASP A 79 -12.06 -1.57 -10.64
N ARG A 80 -12.67 -1.05 -9.57
CA ARG A 80 -14.11 -0.81 -9.48
C ARG A 80 -14.59 0.30 -10.40
N ALA A 81 -13.71 1.22 -10.81
CA ALA A 81 -14.08 2.30 -11.72
C ALA A 81 -14.22 1.80 -13.17
N THR A 82 -13.40 0.81 -13.57
CA THR A 82 -13.41 0.26 -14.94
C THR A 82 -14.01 -1.14 -15.03
N HIS A 83 -14.37 -1.74 -13.90
CA HIS A 83 -14.78 -3.14 -13.76
C HIS A 83 -13.73 -4.16 -14.27
N LYS A 84 -12.48 -3.73 -14.46
CA LYS A 84 -11.43 -4.61 -14.95
C LYS A 84 -10.83 -5.42 -13.80
N ARG A 85 -10.69 -6.73 -14.04
CA ARG A 85 -10.00 -7.66 -13.15
C ARG A 85 -8.57 -7.91 -13.65
N TYR A 86 -7.65 -7.91 -12.70
CA TYR A 86 -6.22 -8.12 -12.86
C TYR A 86 -5.83 -9.33 -12.00
N SER A 87 -5.74 -10.51 -12.61
CA SER A 87 -5.38 -11.75 -11.91
C SER A 87 -3.93 -12.09 -12.20
N ALA A 88 -3.15 -12.38 -11.15
CA ALA A 88 -1.78 -12.82 -11.26
C ALA A 88 -1.72 -14.18 -11.95
N ASP A 89 -0.66 -14.44 -12.71
CA ASP A 89 -0.53 -15.72 -13.40
C ASP A 89 -0.47 -16.86 -12.37
N PRO A 90 -1.06 -18.04 -12.67
CA PRO A 90 -0.99 -19.18 -11.77
C PRO A 90 0.47 -19.61 -11.56
N PRO A 91 0.78 -20.32 -10.45
CA PRO A 91 2.10 -20.91 -10.26
C PRO A 91 2.47 -21.81 -11.45
N ARG A 92 3.58 -21.51 -12.14
CA ARG A 92 4.16 -22.32 -13.23
C ARG A 92 5.59 -22.76 -12.85
N GLY A 93 6.37 -23.27 -13.81
CA GLY A 93 7.81 -23.50 -13.60
C GLY A 93 8.54 -22.22 -13.16
N SER A 94 9.66 -22.37 -12.45
CA SER A 94 10.46 -21.26 -11.91
C SER A 94 11.01 -20.33 -12.99
N ASP A 95 11.09 -20.79 -14.25
CA ASP A 95 11.80 -20.11 -15.34
C ASP A 95 10.84 -19.40 -16.32
N VAL A 96 9.54 -19.41 -16.01
CA VAL A 96 8.50 -18.82 -16.86
C VAL A 96 8.14 -17.44 -16.33
N ALA A 97 8.16 -16.43 -17.20
CA ALA A 97 7.71 -15.09 -16.86
C ALA A 97 6.25 -15.11 -16.41
N ARG A 98 5.98 -14.38 -15.32
CA ARG A 98 4.69 -14.27 -14.67
C ARG A 98 4.32 -12.82 -14.53
N ARG A 99 3.03 -12.56 -14.71
CA ARG A 99 2.41 -11.32 -14.34
C ARG A 99 1.95 -11.36 -12.88
N ASP A 100 2.46 -10.43 -12.10
CA ASP A 100 2.03 -10.10 -10.75
C ASP A 100 1.58 -8.64 -10.70
N TYR A 101 1.04 -8.19 -9.57
CA TYR A 101 0.56 -6.82 -9.42
C TYR A 101 1.07 -6.18 -8.14
N ALA A 102 1.69 -5.01 -8.30
CA ALA A 102 2.15 -4.15 -7.23
C ALA A 102 1.08 -3.09 -6.94
N TYR A 103 0.81 -2.90 -5.66
CA TYR A 103 -0.18 -1.96 -5.15
C TYR A 103 0.47 -1.05 -4.11
N VAL A 104 0.38 0.25 -4.34
CA VAL A 104 0.88 1.27 -3.41
C VAL A 104 -0.26 2.20 -3.03
N ALA A 105 -0.34 2.59 -1.76
CA ALA A 105 -1.39 3.51 -1.31
C ALA A 105 -0.99 4.30 -0.07
N ALA A 106 -1.37 5.57 -0.02
CA ALA A 106 -1.36 6.42 1.15
C ALA A 106 -2.80 6.74 1.55
N LEU A 107 -3.17 6.51 2.82
CA LEU A 107 -4.50 6.80 3.34
C LEU A 107 -4.43 7.41 4.75
N PRO A 108 -5.44 8.24 5.14
CA PRO A 108 -5.51 8.75 6.49
C PRO A 108 -5.88 7.64 7.45
N GLY A 109 -5.25 7.63 8.62
CA GLY A 109 -5.64 6.86 9.77
C GLY A 109 -6.75 7.56 10.59
N PRO A 110 -7.34 6.87 11.58
CA PRO A 110 -8.53 7.35 12.28
C PRO A 110 -8.32 8.62 13.10
N ASN A 111 -7.14 8.85 13.67
CA ASN A 111 -6.84 10.03 14.50
C ASN A 111 -5.91 11.03 13.79
N GLY A 112 -5.92 11.04 12.45
CA GLY A 112 -5.04 11.93 11.66
C GLY A 112 -3.60 11.43 11.52
N ASN A 113 -3.31 10.21 11.99
CA ASN A 113 -2.11 9.47 11.61
C ASN A 113 -2.15 9.09 10.12
N HIS A 114 -1.02 8.67 9.57
CA HIS A 114 -0.84 8.33 8.16
C HIS A 114 -0.53 6.85 8.00
N ILE A 115 -1.10 6.24 6.98
CA ILE A 115 -0.85 4.84 6.64
C ILE A 115 -0.35 4.78 5.20
N LEU A 116 0.83 4.21 5.01
CA LEU A 116 1.44 3.91 3.72
C LEU A 116 1.51 2.40 3.51
N ILE A 117 1.15 1.96 2.32
CA ILE A 117 1.09 0.56 1.93
C ILE A 117 2.02 0.35 0.75
N ALA A 118 2.96 -0.58 0.89
CA ALA A 118 3.67 -1.25 -0.20
C ALA A 118 3.23 -2.71 -0.21
N ALA A 119 2.40 -3.09 -1.18
CA ALA A 119 1.88 -4.45 -1.27
C ALA A 119 2.07 -5.07 -2.65
N GLY A 120 2.26 -6.39 -2.67
CA GLY A 120 2.29 -7.17 -3.90
C GLY A 120 1.38 -8.38 -3.82
N THR A 121 0.91 -8.87 -4.97
CA THR A 121 0.32 -10.23 -5.04
C THR A 121 1.36 -11.28 -4.65
N ARG A 122 2.62 -11.08 -5.07
CA ARG A 122 3.79 -11.95 -4.78
C ARG A 122 5.07 -11.13 -4.59
N ASP A 123 6.17 -11.82 -4.30
CA ASP A 123 7.46 -11.21 -3.95
C ASP A 123 8.00 -10.25 -5.02
N ALA A 124 7.94 -10.62 -6.31
CA ALA A 124 8.38 -9.73 -7.38
C ALA A 124 7.59 -8.41 -7.40
N ALA A 125 6.26 -8.49 -7.23
CA ALA A 125 5.42 -7.31 -7.14
C ALA A 125 5.64 -6.50 -5.86
N LEU A 126 5.89 -7.16 -4.72
CA LEU A 126 6.21 -6.46 -3.47
C LEU A 126 7.50 -5.67 -3.61
N LEU A 127 8.55 -6.27 -4.17
CA LEU A 127 9.81 -5.57 -4.41
C LEU A 127 9.62 -4.40 -5.38
N GLN A 128 8.77 -4.54 -6.40
CA GLN A 128 8.42 -3.41 -7.28
C GLN A 128 7.68 -2.30 -6.53
N ALA A 129 6.77 -2.62 -5.62
CA ALA A 129 6.05 -1.64 -4.82
C ALA A 129 7.01 -0.82 -3.94
N ILE A 130 8.03 -1.48 -3.38
CA ILE A 130 9.10 -0.81 -2.62
C ILE A 130 9.90 0.12 -3.54
N ASP A 131 10.33 -0.35 -4.73
CA ASP A 131 11.07 0.49 -5.68
C ASP A 131 10.28 1.74 -6.06
N ILE A 132 8.98 1.61 -6.35
CA ILE A 132 8.08 2.73 -6.68
C ILE A 132 8.07 3.76 -5.55
N LEU A 133 7.98 3.32 -4.30
CA LEU A 133 7.95 4.22 -3.15
C LEU A 133 9.33 4.80 -2.77
N SER A 134 10.40 4.29 -3.39
CA SER A 134 11.78 4.74 -3.14
C SER A 134 12.29 5.68 -4.23
N GLU A 135 11.61 5.77 -5.36
CA GLU A 135 12.05 6.52 -6.54
C GLU A 135 11.38 7.91 -6.57
N PRO A 136 12.15 9.02 -6.44
CA PRO A 136 11.58 10.36 -6.39
C PRO A 136 10.69 10.72 -7.59
N ALA A 137 11.02 10.22 -8.78
CA ALA A 137 10.22 10.48 -9.99
C ALA A 137 8.84 9.80 -9.95
N GLU A 138 8.77 8.57 -9.43
CA GLU A 138 7.51 7.86 -9.21
C GLU A 138 6.69 8.55 -8.13
N LEU A 139 7.34 8.99 -7.04
CA LEU A 139 6.67 9.73 -5.97
C LEU A 139 6.04 11.04 -6.47
N ALA A 140 6.74 11.80 -7.31
CA ALA A 140 6.18 13.01 -7.90
C ALA A 140 4.95 12.71 -8.78
N THR A 141 4.94 11.56 -9.46
CA THR A 141 3.80 11.11 -10.26
C THR A 141 2.60 10.74 -9.37
N LEU A 142 2.85 10.08 -8.24
CA LEU A 142 1.83 9.71 -7.25
C LEU A 142 1.27 10.95 -6.52
N ASP A 143 2.11 11.95 -6.25
CA ASP A 143 1.68 13.20 -5.64
C ASP A 143 0.76 14.01 -6.57
N ALA A 144 1.07 14.05 -7.87
CA ALA A 144 0.28 14.75 -8.88
C ALA A 144 -1.17 14.22 -9.01
N VAL A 145 -1.41 12.96 -8.64
CA VAL A 145 -2.76 12.35 -8.61
C VAL A 145 -3.37 12.33 -7.20
N SER A 146 -2.61 12.70 -6.19
CA SER A 146 -3.05 12.67 -4.80
C SER A 146 -4.10 13.74 -4.51
N ARG A 147 -4.91 13.51 -3.47
CA ARG A 147 -5.72 14.56 -2.86
C ARG A 147 -5.42 14.58 -1.38
N SER A 148 -4.97 15.73 -0.89
CA SER A 148 -4.51 15.90 0.50
C SER A 148 -3.39 14.93 0.89
N GLY A 149 -2.50 14.57 -0.06
CA GLY A 149 -1.40 13.63 0.15
C GLY A 149 -1.80 12.16 0.14
N TYR A 150 -3.05 11.83 -0.19
CA TYR A 150 -3.55 10.46 -0.20
C TYR A 150 -3.86 9.97 -1.62
N PHE A 151 -3.34 8.79 -1.95
CA PHE A 151 -3.41 8.19 -3.28
C PHE A 151 -3.44 6.66 -3.21
N GLU A 152 -3.83 6.03 -4.30
CA GLU A 152 -3.65 4.60 -4.55
C GLU A 152 -3.27 4.38 -6.00
N ALA A 153 -2.38 3.42 -6.24
CA ALA A 153 -1.93 3.08 -7.58
C ALA A 153 -1.67 1.58 -7.73
N LEU A 154 -1.92 1.09 -8.94
CA LEU A 154 -1.76 -0.30 -9.33
C LEU A 154 -0.82 -0.40 -10.54
N TYR A 155 0.10 -1.35 -10.47
CA TYR A 155 1.09 -1.62 -11.50
C TYR A 155 1.08 -3.11 -11.85
N ALA A 156 1.20 -3.44 -13.13
CA ALA A 156 1.53 -4.79 -13.57
C ALA A 156 3.04 -4.99 -13.50
N VAL A 157 3.47 -6.15 -13.03
CA VAL A 157 4.87 -6.52 -12.90
C VAL A 157 5.07 -7.83 -13.62
N ASP A 158 5.85 -7.82 -14.70
CA ASP A 158 6.23 -9.02 -15.43
C ASP A 158 7.64 -9.45 -14.96
N GLY A 159 7.77 -10.67 -14.42
CA GLY A 159 8.98 -11.15 -13.74
C GLY A 159 9.14 -12.67 -13.72
N VAL A 160 10.33 -13.17 -13.37
CA VAL A 160 10.64 -14.59 -13.14
C VAL A 160 11.22 -14.70 -11.72
N GLY A 161 10.59 -15.48 -10.85
CA GLY A 161 10.99 -15.56 -9.45
C GLY A 161 10.91 -14.18 -8.76
N ALA A 162 12.04 -13.67 -8.25
CA ALA A 162 12.15 -12.32 -7.68
C ALA A 162 12.68 -11.27 -8.68
N ASP A 163 13.09 -11.71 -9.88
CA ASP A 163 13.63 -10.84 -10.92
C ASP A 163 12.48 -10.20 -11.72
N ARG A 164 12.53 -8.88 -11.84
CA ARG A 164 11.55 -8.05 -12.55
C ARG A 164 12.11 -7.68 -13.91
N PHE A 165 11.36 -7.91 -14.98
CA PHE A 165 11.77 -7.50 -16.33
C PHE A 165 11.14 -6.17 -16.72
N GLN A 166 9.86 -5.99 -16.39
CA GLN A 166 9.11 -4.77 -16.69
C GLN A 166 8.07 -4.50 -15.61
N SER A 167 7.94 -3.24 -15.23
CA SER A 167 6.78 -2.73 -14.52
C SER A 167 6.00 -1.79 -15.43
N ARG A 168 4.67 -1.82 -15.31
CA ARG A 168 3.79 -0.97 -16.11
C ARG A 168 2.70 -0.40 -15.24
N PHE A 169 2.67 0.93 -15.17
CA PHE A 169 1.57 1.68 -14.56
C PHE A 169 0.22 1.28 -15.20
N LEU A 170 -0.77 0.95 -14.37
CA LEU A 170 -2.12 0.62 -14.84
C LEU A 170 -3.10 1.75 -14.56
N ALA A 171 -3.15 2.20 -13.32
CA ALA A 171 -4.02 3.27 -12.88
C ALA A 171 -3.59 3.82 -11.52
N ALA A 172 -3.91 5.08 -11.28
CA ALA A 172 -3.90 5.68 -9.96
C ALA A 172 -5.18 6.50 -9.73
N SER A 173 -5.46 6.78 -8.46
CA SER A 173 -6.59 7.57 -8.02
C SER A 173 -6.25 8.30 -6.73
N PRO A 174 -6.82 9.50 -6.48
CA PRO A 174 -6.85 10.05 -5.14
C PRO A 174 -7.60 9.11 -4.21
N ARG A 175 -7.19 9.09 -2.94
CA ARG A 175 -7.87 8.33 -1.89
C ARG A 175 -8.91 9.17 -1.20
N ALA A 176 -10.07 8.56 -0.94
CA ALA A 176 -11.07 9.16 -0.09
C ALA A 176 -10.50 9.37 1.33
N THR A 177 -10.87 10.46 1.97
CA THR A 177 -10.48 10.77 3.36
C THR A 177 -11.57 10.45 4.38
N THR A 178 -12.77 10.11 3.91
CA THR A 178 -13.95 9.76 4.70
C THR A 178 -14.45 8.37 4.35
N GLY A 179 -15.25 7.76 5.23
CA GLY A 179 -15.85 6.43 5.00
C GLY A 179 -14.86 5.25 5.06
N ILE A 180 -13.57 5.47 5.33
CA ILE A 180 -12.56 4.41 5.48
C ILE A 180 -12.78 3.62 6.79
N TRP A 181 -13.02 4.35 7.89
CA TRP A 181 -12.98 3.82 9.24
C TRP A 181 -14.36 3.59 9.88
N GLU A 182 -15.44 4.02 9.24
CA GLU A 182 -16.82 3.97 9.78
C GLU A 182 -17.25 2.54 10.17
N ALA A 183 -16.75 1.54 9.45
CA ALA A 183 -17.03 0.14 9.72
C ALA A 183 -16.25 -0.44 10.92
N MET A 184 -15.37 0.35 11.56
CA MET A 184 -14.67 0.04 12.82
C MET A 184 -15.28 0.78 14.02
N THR A 185 -15.98 1.89 13.80
CA THR A 185 -16.65 2.66 14.86
C THR A 185 -17.84 1.92 15.49
N ASN A 186 -18.35 0.86 14.84
CA ASN A 186 -19.44 0.02 15.35
C ASN A 186 -18.96 -1.22 16.14
N LEU A 187 -17.70 -1.25 16.60
CA LEU A 187 -17.23 -2.30 17.51
C LEU A 187 -17.79 -2.07 18.93
N PRO A 188 -18.30 -3.10 19.63
CA PRO A 188 -18.75 -2.97 21.00
C PRO A 188 -17.57 -2.47 21.86
N GLY A 189 -17.71 -1.24 22.38
CA GLY A 189 -16.62 -0.48 23.02
C GLY A 189 -16.38 0.92 22.41
N ALA A 190 -17.11 1.32 21.37
CA ALA A 190 -17.08 2.68 20.87
C ALA A 190 -17.63 3.68 21.91
N ILE A 191 -16.72 4.52 22.38
CA ILE A 191 -16.97 5.62 23.31
C ILE A 191 -17.82 6.65 22.58
N THR A 192 -18.99 6.96 23.13
CA THR A 192 -19.78 8.12 22.73
C THR A 192 -18.94 9.38 22.87
N SER A 193 -18.80 10.16 21.82
CA SER A 193 -18.29 11.53 21.92
C SER A 193 -19.14 12.31 22.92
N PRO A 194 -18.56 13.07 23.86
CA PRO A 194 -19.32 14.07 24.60
C PRO A 194 -19.76 15.17 23.61
N GLN A 195 -20.98 15.65 23.86
CA GLN A 195 -21.73 16.64 23.10
C GLN A 195 -20.95 17.93 22.83
#